data_AF-A0AAX6MD51-F1
#
_entry.id   AF-A0AAX6MD51-F1
#
_cell.length_a   1.000
_cell.length_b   1.000
_cell.length_c   1.000
_cell.angle_alpha   90.00
_cell.angle_beta   90.00
_cell.angle_gamma   90.00
#
_symmetry.space_group_name_H-M   'P 1'
#
loop_
_entity.id
_entity.type
_entity.pdbx_description
1 polymer ?
#
loop_
_entity_poly.entity_id
_entity_poly.type
_entity_poly.pdbx_seq_one_letter_code
_entity_poly.pdbx_strand_id
1 'polypeptide(L)'
;MALRVNTIAAQFSSRLPLGPLGISWIGVRFKSTAPTKEKRAKELAAAQPPEHHGEKIWMFSHILEGMTVYSHRPVLKANKALRQISFTGKKLKPSKFRKDYWRPFAMIQFPEGFGEVGRSVYQRLAECKKLHELWWGDDKFYDKDGKPLTKHERGAKINDLKTSTIADVAAVLGGLGKGNKIWMPMSKNYRILANLDAADKNNLKTEDDGIVKARVKVQVWWVDDKDRNFASSWPPNVTHYRFDEAAIEEMTSENEENIKQEGEEVKEGQDQEGVEKKATDSEAPGEKPASQQETSQKKDT
;
A
#
# COMPACT_ATOMS: atom_id res chain seq x y z
N MET A 1 -10.23 24.82 -82.15
CA MET A 1 -10.66 23.40 -82.29
C MET A 1 -9.78 22.53 -81.37
N ALA A 2 -10.03 21.21 -81.36
CA ALA A 2 -9.19 20.08 -80.91
C ALA A 2 -7.67 20.32 -80.68
N LEU A 3 -6.96 19.63 -79.76
CA LEU A 3 -7.33 18.50 -78.88
C LEU A 3 -6.36 18.35 -77.66
N ARG A 4 -6.48 17.23 -76.93
CA ARG A 4 -5.67 16.76 -75.76
C ARG A 4 -4.22 16.36 -76.18
N VAL A 5 -3.24 15.94 -75.35
CA VAL A 5 -3.21 15.07 -74.13
C VAL A 5 -1.97 15.36 -73.24
N ASN A 6 -2.02 15.01 -71.95
CA ASN A 6 -0.87 15.05 -71.01
C ASN A 6 0.14 13.92 -71.23
N THR A 7 1.45 14.21 -71.13
CA THR A 7 2.46 13.37 -70.44
C THR A 7 3.75 14.16 -70.22
N ILE A 8 4.17 14.36 -68.96
CA ILE A 8 5.55 14.72 -68.62
C ILE A 8 5.99 13.86 -67.43
N ALA A 9 6.97 12.99 -67.66
CA ALA A 9 7.65 12.26 -66.59
C ALA A 9 8.77 13.14 -66.02
N ALA A 10 8.64 13.60 -64.78
CA ALA A 10 9.65 14.42 -64.12
C ALA A 10 10.85 13.56 -63.67
N GLN A 11 11.89 13.47 -64.50
CA GLN A 11 13.16 12.85 -64.15
C GLN A 11 13.92 13.70 -63.12
N PHE A 12 13.73 13.45 -61.83
CA PHE A 12 14.62 13.98 -60.80
C PHE A 12 15.91 13.15 -60.72
N SER A 13 16.89 13.54 -61.54
CA SER A 13 18.24 13.00 -61.50
C SER A 13 19.20 13.95 -60.76
N SER A 14 20.28 13.34 -60.24
CA SER A 14 21.49 13.95 -59.67
C SER A 14 21.52 14.34 -58.18
N ARG A 15 22.69 14.04 -57.59
CA ARG A 15 23.26 14.55 -56.32
C ARG A 15 22.57 14.15 -55.01
N LEU A 16 23.01 13.01 -54.46
CA LEU A 16 24.08 12.98 -53.44
C LEU A 16 24.97 11.73 -53.66
N PRO A 17 26.23 11.70 -53.20
CA PRO A 17 27.23 10.73 -53.65
C PRO A 17 27.20 9.38 -52.91
N LEU A 18 27.82 8.35 -53.51
CA LEU A 18 28.03 7.06 -52.86
C LEU A 18 29.09 7.18 -51.75
N GLY A 19 28.71 6.85 -50.52
CA GLY A 19 29.63 6.35 -49.51
C GLY A 19 29.56 4.81 -49.45
N PRO A 20 30.69 4.08 -49.34
CA PRO A 20 30.67 2.65 -49.07
C PRO A 20 30.19 2.37 -47.64
N LEU A 21 29.90 1.10 -47.34
CA LEU A 21 29.33 0.62 -46.07
C LEU A 21 27.88 1.10 -45.82
N GLY A 22 26.97 0.65 -46.68
CA GLY A 22 25.53 0.69 -46.43
C GLY A 22 25.10 -0.21 -45.27
N ILE A 23 25.41 0.19 -44.04
CA ILE A 23 24.85 -0.43 -42.83
C ILE A 23 23.38 -0.03 -42.77
N SER A 24 22.52 -0.91 -43.29
CA SER A 24 21.07 -0.77 -43.17
C SER A 24 20.71 -0.55 -41.70
N TRP A 25 19.94 0.50 -41.41
CA TRP A 25 19.32 0.70 -40.10
C TRP A 25 18.17 -0.29 -39.92
N ILE A 26 18.53 -1.57 -39.81
CA ILE A 26 17.70 -2.63 -39.28
C ILE A 26 17.44 -2.24 -37.83
N GLY A 27 16.34 -1.53 -37.61
CA GLY A 27 15.88 -1.17 -36.28
C GLY A 27 15.69 -2.44 -35.48
N VAL A 28 16.64 -2.71 -34.57
CA VAL A 28 16.63 -3.91 -33.73
C VAL A 28 15.41 -3.81 -32.84
N ARG A 29 14.30 -4.41 -33.30
CA ARG A 29 13.15 -4.68 -32.47
C ARG A 29 13.64 -5.62 -31.37
N PHE A 30 13.90 -5.06 -30.19
CA PHE A 30 14.08 -5.83 -28.97
C PHE A 30 12.85 -6.73 -28.83
N LYS A 31 12.99 -8.01 -29.23
CA LYS A 31 11.97 -9.03 -28.98
C LYS A 31 11.68 -8.96 -27.48
N SER A 32 10.42 -8.78 -27.09
CA SER A 32 10.06 -8.64 -25.69
C SER A 32 10.58 -9.85 -24.92
N THR A 33 11.62 -9.64 -24.12
CA THR A 33 12.32 -10.68 -23.35
C THR A 33 11.48 -11.07 -22.14
N ALA A 34 10.29 -11.60 -22.40
CA ALA A 34 9.47 -12.26 -21.41
C ALA A 34 10.33 -13.37 -20.77
N PRO A 35 10.71 -13.25 -19.48
CA PRO A 35 11.67 -14.18 -18.90
C PRO A 35 11.07 -15.59 -18.89
N THR A 36 11.89 -16.57 -19.26
CA THR A 36 11.56 -17.99 -19.30
C THR A 36 10.85 -18.41 -18.00
N LYS A 37 9.89 -19.35 -18.07
CA LYS A 37 9.16 -19.83 -16.88
C LYS A 37 10.11 -20.21 -15.74
N GLU A 38 11.22 -20.86 -16.06
CA GLU A 38 12.33 -21.19 -15.14
C GLU A 38 12.99 -19.97 -14.48
N LYS A 39 13.27 -18.91 -15.24
CA LYS A 39 13.85 -17.67 -14.71
C LYS A 39 12.89 -17.01 -13.72
N ARG A 40 11.60 -16.90 -14.08
CA ARG A 40 10.55 -16.43 -13.16
C ARG A 40 10.42 -17.31 -11.92
N ALA A 41 10.48 -18.64 -12.06
CA ALA A 41 10.42 -19.56 -10.94
C ALA A 41 11.63 -19.41 -10.00
N LYS A 42 12.84 -19.23 -10.55
CA LYS A 42 14.06 -18.98 -9.77
C LYS A 42 14.05 -17.62 -9.10
N GLU A 43 13.56 -16.59 -9.79
CA GLU A 43 13.34 -15.24 -9.23
C GLU A 43 12.33 -15.29 -8.07
N LEU A 44 11.21 -16.00 -8.23
CA LEU A 44 10.20 -16.20 -7.18
C LEU A 44 10.74 -16.99 -5.98
N ALA A 45 11.52 -18.05 -6.22
CA ALA A 45 12.12 -18.87 -5.17
C ALA A 45 13.22 -18.12 -4.38
N ALA A 46 13.94 -17.20 -5.03
CA ALA A 46 14.91 -16.31 -4.39
C ALA A 46 14.24 -15.13 -3.67
N ALA A 47 13.12 -14.63 -4.20
CA ALA A 47 12.33 -13.54 -3.62
C ALA A 47 11.41 -14.03 -2.49
N GLN A 48 11.97 -14.78 -1.53
CA GLN A 48 11.25 -15.13 -0.31
C GLN A 48 10.85 -13.85 0.43
N PRO A 49 9.61 -13.76 0.93
CA PRO A 49 9.19 -12.64 1.75
C PRO A 49 9.91 -12.68 3.11
N PRO A 50 10.03 -11.55 3.82
CA PRO A 50 10.36 -11.61 5.24
C PRO A 50 9.23 -12.30 6.02
N GLU A 51 9.57 -12.76 7.22
CA GLU A 51 8.64 -13.41 8.15
C GLU A 51 7.43 -12.50 8.47
N HIS A 52 6.27 -13.12 8.77
CA HIS A 52 4.97 -12.48 8.97
C HIS A 52 4.44 -11.61 7.80
N HIS A 53 5.12 -11.58 6.64
CA HIS A 53 4.76 -10.65 5.58
C HIS A 53 3.50 -11.08 4.80
N GLY A 54 2.44 -10.29 5.00
CA GLY A 54 1.13 -10.47 4.38
C GLY A 54 0.03 -10.75 5.40
N GLU A 55 0.38 -11.16 6.62
CA GLU A 55 -0.58 -11.54 7.67
C GLU A 55 -1.44 -10.36 8.15
N LYS A 56 -0.91 -9.13 8.06
CA LYS A 56 -1.67 -7.90 8.31
C LYS A 56 -1.69 -7.01 7.06
N ILE A 57 -2.88 -6.53 6.67
CA ILE A 57 -3.11 -5.56 5.61
C ILE A 57 -3.75 -4.32 6.23
N TRP A 58 -3.11 -3.18 6.07
CA TRP A 58 -3.56 -1.88 6.55
C TRP A 58 -4.18 -1.08 5.41
N MET A 59 -5.38 -0.55 5.65
CA MET A 59 -6.16 0.26 4.70
C MET A 59 -6.21 1.71 5.18
N PHE A 60 -5.70 2.61 4.35
CA PHE A 60 -5.66 4.05 4.63
C PHE A 60 -6.61 4.79 3.70
N SER A 61 -7.28 5.81 4.24
CA SER A 61 -8.15 6.73 3.49
C SER A 61 -7.67 8.16 3.64
N HIS A 62 -7.79 8.94 2.57
CA HIS A 62 -7.66 10.39 2.61
C HIS A 62 -8.95 11.00 3.17
N ILE A 63 -8.87 11.72 4.30
CA ILE A 63 -10.04 12.21 5.06
C ILE A 63 -11.02 13.00 4.17
N LEU A 64 -10.50 13.90 3.32
CA LEU A 64 -11.33 14.79 2.50
C LEU A 64 -11.76 14.20 1.14
N GLU A 65 -10.85 13.53 0.43
CA GLU A 65 -11.02 13.15 -0.99
C GLU A 65 -11.42 11.68 -1.19
N GLY A 66 -11.64 10.90 -0.12
CA GLY A 66 -12.09 9.50 -0.19
C GLY A 66 -11.08 8.49 -0.79
N MET A 67 -9.95 8.95 -1.33
CA MET A 67 -8.90 8.10 -1.91
C MET A 67 -8.39 7.05 -0.92
N THR A 68 -8.30 5.80 -1.35
CA THR A 68 -7.75 4.69 -0.56
C THR A 68 -6.33 4.31 -0.97
N VAL A 69 -5.56 3.73 -0.03
CA VAL A 69 -4.23 3.15 -0.22
C VAL A 69 -4.07 1.92 0.68
N TYR A 70 -3.48 0.85 0.14
CA TYR A 70 -3.15 -0.37 0.87
C TYR A 70 -1.69 -0.43 1.31
N SER A 71 -1.39 -1.12 2.41
CA SER A 71 -0.03 -1.36 2.91
C SER A 71 0.05 -2.67 3.72
N HIS A 72 1.18 -3.38 3.66
CA HIS A 72 1.50 -4.46 4.61
C HIS A 72 2.23 -3.97 5.87
N ARG A 73 2.23 -2.66 6.14
CA ARG A 73 2.86 -2.01 7.30
C ARG A 73 1.93 -0.94 7.88
N PRO A 74 1.86 -0.77 9.21
CA PRO A 74 1.12 0.32 9.86
C PRO A 74 1.69 1.70 9.50
N VAL A 75 2.99 1.81 9.28
CA VAL A 75 3.62 3.05 8.78
C VAL A 75 3.64 3.03 7.26
N LEU A 76 2.73 3.79 6.66
CA LEU A 76 2.59 3.95 5.21
C LEU A 76 3.82 4.69 4.61
N LYS A 77 4.45 4.08 3.60
CA LYS A 77 5.58 4.68 2.86
C LYS A 77 5.12 5.49 1.65
N ALA A 78 5.25 6.81 1.71
CA ALA A 78 4.78 7.79 0.71
C ALA A 78 5.00 7.36 -0.76
N ASN A 79 6.23 6.96 -1.12
CA ASN A 79 6.57 6.58 -2.50
C ASN A 79 5.88 5.30 -3.00
N LYS A 80 5.41 4.42 -2.09
CA LYS A 80 4.55 3.28 -2.45
C LYS A 80 3.08 3.68 -2.55
N ALA A 81 2.61 4.60 -1.70
CA ALA A 81 1.24 5.10 -1.72
C ALA A 81 0.92 5.94 -2.97
N LEU A 82 1.78 6.90 -3.33
CA LEU A 82 1.60 7.75 -4.50
C LEU A 82 1.66 6.98 -5.84
N ARG A 83 2.08 5.71 -5.83
CA ARG A 83 2.02 4.79 -6.98
C ARG A 83 0.69 4.03 -7.09
N GLN A 84 -0.12 3.96 -6.03
CA GLN A 84 -1.45 3.33 -6.01
C GLN A 84 -2.59 4.29 -6.37
N ILE A 85 -2.31 5.58 -6.41
CA ILE A 85 -3.24 6.63 -6.86
C ILE A 85 -2.94 6.89 -8.33
N SER A 86 -3.91 6.69 -9.24
CA SER A 86 -3.74 7.01 -10.66
C SER A 86 -3.94 8.52 -10.94
N PHE A 87 -3.95 8.91 -12.21
CA PHE A 87 -4.20 10.29 -12.62
C PHE A 87 -5.64 10.46 -13.08
N THR A 88 -6.48 11.02 -12.21
CA THR A 88 -7.90 11.33 -12.45
C THR A 88 -8.11 12.75 -12.99
N GLY A 89 -7.16 13.67 -12.74
CA GLY A 89 -7.17 15.00 -13.34
C GLY A 89 -6.15 15.98 -12.75
N LYS A 90 -6.10 17.20 -13.30
CA LYS A 90 -5.24 18.29 -12.80
C LYS A 90 -5.69 18.69 -11.39
N LYS A 91 -4.74 18.85 -10.46
CA LYS A 91 -4.93 19.07 -9.01
C LYS A 91 -5.57 17.92 -8.20
N LEU A 92 -6.15 16.90 -8.84
CA LEU A 92 -6.81 15.76 -8.18
C LEU A 92 -5.86 14.63 -7.75
N LYS A 93 -4.58 14.69 -8.09
CA LYS A 93 -3.56 13.79 -7.52
C LYS A 93 -2.63 14.60 -6.61
N PRO A 94 -2.44 14.22 -5.33
CA PRO A 94 -1.53 14.92 -4.43
C PRO A 94 -0.08 14.80 -4.91
N SER A 95 0.63 15.94 -4.97
CA SER A 95 2.03 16.02 -5.41
C SER A 95 3.02 15.46 -4.39
N LYS A 96 2.71 15.61 -3.09
CA LYS A 96 3.44 15.03 -1.97
C LYS A 96 2.48 14.39 -0.97
N PHE A 97 2.92 13.33 -0.31
CA PHE A 97 2.11 12.64 0.69
C PHE A 97 2.07 13.42 2.01
N ARG A 98 0.88 13.88 2.43
CA ARG A 98 0.63 14.68 3.64
C ARG A 98 0.13 13.77 4.77
N LYS A 99 0.96 13.50 5.78
CA LYS A 99 0.66 12.55 6.89
C LYS A 99 -0.66 12.87 7.61
N ASP A 100 -0.96 14.16 7.71
CA ASP A 100 -2.13 14.75 8.34
C ASP A 100 -3.47 14.33 7.70
N TYR A 101 -3.54 14.22 6.37
CA TYR A 101 -4.77 13.87 5.65
C TYR A 101 -5.03 12.36 5.52
N TRP A 102 -4.06 11.51 5.84
CA TRP A 102 -4.17 10.06 5.63
C TRP A 102 -4.21 9.32 6.96
N ARG A 103 -5.32 8.64 7.22
CA ARG A 103 -5.52 7.83 8.43
C ARG A 103 -5.75 6.37 8.05
N PRO A 104 -5.31 5.40 8.87
CA PRO A 104 -5.87 4.05 8.78
C PRO A 104 -7.37 4.14 9.09
N PHE A 105 -8.19 3.33 8.43
CA PHE A 105 -9.61 3.18 8.76
C PHE A 105 -9.99 1.71 8.99
N ALA A 106 -9.22 0.77 8.43
CA ALA A 106 -9.32 -0.64 8.75
C ALA A 106 -7.96 -1.37 8.71
N MET A 107 -7.88 -2.49 9.43
CA MET A 107 -6.85 -3.53 9.28
C MET A 107 -7.51 -4.88 9.08
N ILE A 108 -7.06 -5.63 8.07
CA ILE A 108 -7.39 -7.04 7.87
C ILE A 108 -6.23 -7.84 8.48
N GLN A 109 -6.56 -8.76 9.39
CA GLN A 109 -5.62 -9.68 10.03
C GLN A 109 -5.98 -11.13 9.70
N PHE A 110 -5.01 -11.85 9.17
CA PHE A 110 -5.04 -13.29 8.94
C PHE A 110 -4.33 -14.01 10.10
N PRO A 111 -4.60 -15.31 10.33
CA PRO A 111 -3.85 -16.10 11.30
C PRO A 111 -2.38 -16.24 10.91
N GLU A 112 -1.54 -16.55 11.89
CA GLU A 112 -0.08 -16.68 11.71
C GLU A 112 0.29 -17.79 10.71
N GLY A 113 1.29 -17.53 9.87
CA GLY A 113 1.67 -18.38 8.75
C GLY A 113 0.84 -18.17 7.47
N PHE A 114 -0.32 -17.51 7.52
CA PHE A 114 -1.18 -17.28 6.35
C PHE A 114 -0.79 -16.06 5.51
N GLY A 115 0.44 -15.55 5.64
CA GLY A 115 0.96 -14.44 4.83
C GLY A 115 0.93 -14.65 3.31
N GLU A 116 0.82 -15.89 2.82
CA GLU A 116 0.50 -16.17 1.41
C GLU A 116 -0.95 -15.79 1.01
N VAL A 117 -1.91 -16.04 1.89
CA VAL A 117 -3.33 -15.72 1.67
C VAL A 117 -3.50 -14.20 1.67
N GLY A 118 -2.94 -13.52 2.67
CA GLY A 118 -2.98 -12.05 2.74
C GLY A 118 -2.26 -11.35 1.58
N ARG A 119 -1.14 -11.90 1.06
CA ARG A 119 -0.53 -11.41 -0.20
C ARG A 119 -1.45 -11.60 -1.41
N SER A 120 -2.18 -12.71 -1.49
CA SER A 120 -3.17 -12.95 -2.55
C SER A 120 -4.36 -11.98 -2.46
N VAL A 121 -4.92 -11.80 -1.26
CA VAL A 121 -5.99 -10.82 -0.99
C VAL A 121 -5.55 -9.40 -1.32
N TYR A 122 -4.35 -8.98 -0.88
CA TYR A 122 -3.78 -7.67 -1.21
C TYR A 122 -3.70 -7.45 -2.74
N GLN A 123 -3.27 -8.47 -3.49
CA GLN A 123 -3.25 -8.38 -4.95
C GLN A 123 -4.67 -8.16 -5.52
N ARG A 124 -5.67 -8.92 -5.06
CA ARG A 124 -7.06 -8.77 -5.54
C ARG A 124 -7.65 -7.41 -5.16
N LEU A 125 -7.41 -6.91 -3.95
CA LEU A 125 -7.84 -5.56 -3.56
C LEU A 125 -7.21 -4.46 -4.42
N ALA A 126 -5.93 -4.62 -4.80
CA ALA A 126 -5.25 -3.70 -5.71
C ALA A 126 -5.78 -3.80 -7.16
N GLU A 127 -6.16 -5.00 -7.62
CA GLU A 127 -6.80 -5.23 -8.91
C GLU A 127 -8.22 -4.65 -8.96
N CYS A 128 -9.07 -4.92 -7.96
CA CYS A 128 -10.44 -4.39 -7.85
C CYS A 128 -10.44 -2.85 -7.77
N LYS A 129 -9.63 -2.26 -6.89
CA LYS A 129 -9.40 -0.80 -6.86
C LYS A 129 -9.00 -0.27 -8.24
N LYS A 130 -8.14 -1.00 -8.97
CA LYS A 130 -7.70 -0.55 -10.29
C LYS A 130 -8.76 -0.68 -11.38
N LEU A 131 -9.73 -1.59 -11.20
CA LEU A 131 -10.94 -1.64 -12.02
C LEU A 131 -11.84 -0.43 -11.73
N HIS A 132 -12.18 -0.13 -10.47
CA HIS A 132 -13.01 1.05 -10.11
C HIS A 132 -12.45 2.39 -10.67
N GLU A 133 -11.12 2.53 -10.75
CA GLU A 133 -10.47 3.70 -11.34
C GLU A 133 -10.59 3.80 -12.88
N LEU A 134 -10.69 2.67 -13.59
CA LEU A 134 -10.54 2.59 -15.06
C LEU A 134 -11.81 2.16 -15.80
N TRP A 135 -12.68 1.40 -15.14
CA TRP A 135 -13.87 0.78 -15.68
C TRP A 135 -15.04 1.06 -14.73
N TRP A 136 -15.86 2.02 -15.14
CA TRP A 136 -16.93 2.61 -14.36
C TRP A 136 -18.14 2.86 -15.28
N GLY A 137 -19.33 2.93 -14.70
CA GLY A 137 -20.57 3.09 -15.45
C GLY A 137 -20.97 4.54 -15.67
N ASP A 138 -22.18 4.72 -16.17
CA ASP A 138 -22.81 6.03 -16.38
C ASP A 138 -22.98 6.83 -15.08
N ASP A 139 -22.87 6.17 -13.92
CA ASP A 139 -22.83 6.79 -12.59
C ASP A 139 -21.67 7.80 -12.41
N LYS A 140 -20.56 7.67 -13.16
CA LYS A 140 -19.47 8.66 -13.18
C LYS A 140 -19.59 9.65 -14.35
N PHE A 141 -20.40 9.35 -15.37
CA PHE A 141 -20.71 10.30 -16.45
C PHE A 141 -21.73 11.36 -16.01
N TYR A 142 -22.78 10.95 -15.28
CA TYR A 142 -23.94 11.78 -14.96
C TYR A 142 -24.16 11.95 -13.44
N ASP A 143 -24.84 13.03 -13.08
CA ASP A 143 -25.30 13.29 -11.72
C ASP A 143 -26.71 12.71 -11.50
N LYS A 144 -27.21 12.79 -10.26
CA LYS A 144 -28.57 12.35 -9.88
C LYS A 144 -29.67 12.98 -10.74
N ASP A 145 -29.44 14.21 -11.22
CA ASP A 145 -30.32 14.96 -12.11
C ASP A 145 -30.22 14.53 -13.61
N GLY A 146 -29.40 13.53 -13.94
CA GLY A 146 -29.08 13.17 -15.33
C GLY A 146 -28.17 14.16 -16.08
N LYS A 147 -27.71 15.22 -15.41
CA LYS A 147 -26.79 16.22 -15.98
C LYS A 147 -25.37 15.64 -16.11
N PRO A 148 -24.64 15.88 -17.22
CA PRO A 148 -23.29 15.34 -17.39
C PRO A 148 -22.27 16.09 -16.50
N LEU A 149 -21.47 15.34 -15.72
CA LEU A 149 -20.43 15.91 -14.86
C LEU A 149 -19.31 16.55 -15.69
N THR A 150 -18.75 17.66 -15.18
CA THR A 150 -17.49 18.19 -15.69
C THR A 150 -16.35 17.19 -15.49
N LYS A 151 -15.27 17.35 -16.26
CA LYS A 151 -14.06 16.52 -16.13
C LYS A 151 -13.42 16.58 -14.73
N HIS A 152 -13.64 17.67 -13.97
CA HIS A 152 -13.08 17.82 -12.63
C HIS A 152 -13.94 17.11 -11.58
N GLU A 153 -15.26 17.31 -11.59
CA GLU A 153 -16.19 16.60 -10.68
C GLU A 153 -16.13 15.10 -10.91
N ARG A 154 -16.06 14.65 -12.18
CA ARG A 154 -15.87 13.23 -12.52
C ARG A 154 -14.59 12.67 -11.93
N GLY A 155 -13.47 13.39 -12.06
CA GLY A 155 -12.20 12.97 -11.47
C GLY A 155 -12.26 12.87 -9.94
N ALA A 156 -12.97 13.80 -9.27
CA ALA A 156 -13.21 13.73 -7.83
C ALA A 156 -14.12 12.54 -7.44
N LYS A 157 -15.18 12.28 -8.21
CA LYS A 157 -16.09 11.12 -8.03
C LYS A 157 -15.43 9.77 -8.36
N ILE A 158 -14.26 9.76 -9.02
CA ILE A 158 -13.41 8.58 -9.24
C ILE A 158 -12.30 8.48 -8.18
N ASN A 159 -11.92 9.60 -7.53
CA ASN A 159 -11.01 9.59 -6.38
C ASN A 159 -11.66 9.01 -5.13
N ASP A 160 -12.95 9.29 -4.89
CA ASP A 160 -13.67 8.70 -3.76
C ASP A 160 -13.90 7.21 -3.99
N LEU A 161 -13.08 6.41 -3.31
CA LEU A 161 -13.03 4.97 -3.42
C LEU A 161 -13.24 4.30 -2.06
N LYS A 162 -13.53 5.04 -0.98
CA LYS A 162 -13.63 4.46 0.37
C LYS A 162 -14.72 3.40 0.45
N THR A 163 -15.90 3.74 -0.07
CA THR A 163 -17.09 2.86 -0.11
C THR A 163 -16.85 1.64 -1.00
N SER A 164 -16.41 1.83 -2.25
CA SER A 164 -16.02 0.74 -3.17
C SER A 164 -14.96 -0.18 -2.57
N THR A 165 -13.96 0.38 -1.88
CA THR A 165 -12.88 -0.39 -1.22
C THR A 165 -13.43 -1.32 -0.14
N ILE A 166 -14.46 -0.91 0.60
CA ILE A 166 -15.07 -1.73 1.65
C ILE A 166 -15.91 -2.87 1.05
N ALA A 167 -16.67 -2.58 -0.01
CA ALA A 167 -17.38 -3.61 -0.78
C ALA A 167 -16.40 -4.61 -1.44
N ASP A 168 -15.27 -4.13 -1.99
CA ASP A 168 -14.18 -4.96 -2.51
C ASP A 168 -13.60 -5.88 -1.42
N VAL A 169 -13.42 -5.38 -0.20
CA VAL A 169 -12.94 -6.20 0.94
C VAL A 169 -13.92 -7.30 1.29
N ALA A 170 -15.21 -7.01 1.43
CA ALA A 170 -16.22 -8.05 1.67
C ALA A 170 -16.24 -9.10 0.55
N ALA A 171 -16.18 -8.67 -0.72
CA ALA A 171 -16.20 -9.57 -1.86
C ALA A 171 -14.92 -10.42 -2.00
N VAL A 172 -13.73 -9.82 -1.82
CA VAL A 172 -12.44 -10.54 -1.89
C VAL A 172 -12.25 -11.47 -0.70
N LEU A 173 -12.70 -11.11 0.50
CA LEU A 173 -12.74 -12.04 1.63
C LEU A 173 -13.81 -13.14 1.47
N GLY A 174 -14.87 -12.86 0.69
CA GLY A 174 -15.81 -13.86 0.19
C GLY A 174 -15.24 -14.75 -0.93
N GLY A 175 -14.00 -14.51 -1.37
CA GLY A 175 -13.30 -15.33 -2.35
C GLY A 175 -13.45 -14.88 -3.80
N LEU A 176 -13.82 -13.61 -4.05
CA LEU A 176 -13.78 -13.00 -5.39
C LEU A 176 -12.38 -13.08 -6.00
N GLY A 177 -12.33 -13.27 -7.32
CA GLY A 177 -11.10 -13.28 -8.12
C GLY A 177 -10.54 -14.69 -8.39
N LYS A 178 -10.28 -15.00 -9.67
CA LYS A 178 -9.74 -16.31 -10.08
C LYS A 178 -8.36 -16.55 -9.47
N GLY A 179 -8.21 -17.61 -8.68
CA GLY A 179 -6.96 -17.90 -7.96
C GLY A 179 -6.71 -16.95 -6.79
N ASN A 180 -7.76 -16.58 -6.05
CA ASN A 180 -7.66 -16.02 -4.70
C ASN A 180 -7.35 -17.16 -3.71
N LYS A 181 -6.25 -17.04 -2.96
CA LYS A 181 -5.77 -18.09 -2.02
C LYS A 181 -6.61 -18.23 -0.74
N ILE A 182 -7.65 -17.44 -0.52
CA ILE A 182 -8.51 -17.59 0.67
C ILE A 182 -9.29 -18.92 0.67
N TRP A 183 -9.48 -19.53 -0.49
CA TRP A 183 -9.96 -20.91 -0.64
C TRP A 183 -8.81 -21.90 -0.49
N MET A 184 -8.70 -22.51 0.69
CA MET A 184 -7.65 -23.46 1.04
C MET A 184 -8.20 -24.90 1.09
N PRO A 185 -7.48 -25.91 0.57
CA PRO A 185 -7.92 -27.31 0.64
C PRO A 185 -7.91 -27.82 2.09
N MET A 186 -8.92 -28.62 2.46
CA MET A 186 -8.98 -29.28 3.76
C MET A 186 -7.98 -30.45 3.81
N SER A 187 -6.72 -30.13 4.06
CA SER A 187 -5.62 -31.06 4.25
C SER A 187 -5.52 -31.53 5.71
N LYS A 188 -4.88 -32.69 5.96
CA LYS A 188 -4.68 -33.28 7.30
C LYS A 188 -3.79 -32.44 8.25
N ASN A 189 -3.30 -31.27 7.83
CA ASN A 189 -2.49 -30.39 8.66
C ASN A 189 -3.38 -29.62 9.65
N TYR A 190 -3.29 -29.98 10.93
CA TYR A 190 -4.07 -29.40 12.03
C TYR A 190 -3.99 -27.87 12.11
N ARG A 191 -2.81 -27.27 11.83
CA ARG A 191 -2.62 -25.80 11.84
C ARG A 191 -3.44 -25.10 10.76
N ILE A 192 -3.68 -25.79 9.64
CA ILE A 192 -4.55 -25.28 8.57
C ILE A 192 -6.01 -25.44 9.02
N LEU A 193 -6.41 -26.65 9.41
CA LEU A 193 -7.80 -26.99 9.77
C LEU A 193 -8.39 -26.07 10.86
N ALA A 194 -7.64 -25.77 11.93
CA ALA A 194 -8.12 -24.89 13.00
C ALA A 194 -8.45 -23.46 12.52
N ASN A 195 -7.71 -23.00 11.51
CA ASN A 195 -7.81 -21.65 10.92
C ASN A 195 -8.73 -21.58 9.70
N LEU A 196 -9.32 -22.70 9.28
CA LEU A 196 -10.42 -22.72 8.32
C LEU A 196 -11.75 -22.55 9.04
N ASP A 197 -12.68 -21.84 8.41
CA ASP A 197 -14.08 -21.89 8.78
C ASP A 197 -14.79 -22.90 7.88
N ALA A 198 -15.03 -24.08 8.45
CA ALA A 198 -15.76 -25.18 7.84
C ALA A 198 -17.08 -25.48 8.57
N ALA A 199 -17.51 -24.62 9.50
CA ALA A 199 -18.80 -24.79 10.19
C ALA A 199 -19.95 -24.46 9.25
N ASP A 200 -19.83 -23.34 8.52
CA ASP A 200 -20.84 -22.89 7.57
C ASP A 200 -20.68 -23.53 6.19
N LYS A 201 -21.79 -24.08 5.67
CA LYS A 201 -21.90 -24.60 4.30
C LYS A 201 -21.53 -23.55 3.25
N ASN A 202 -21.77 -22.27 3.53
CA ASN A 202 -21.44 -21.14 2.68
C ASN A 202 -19.92 -20.85 2.57
N ASN A 203 -19.11 -21.40 3.48
CA ASN A 203 -17.65 -21.30 3.46
C ASN A 203 -16.96 -22.54 2.86
N LEU A 204 -17.72 -23.57 2.49
CA LEU A 204 -17.24 -24.79 1.85
C LEU A 204 -17.46 -24.74 0.34
N LYS A 205 -16.47 -25.21 -0.42
CA LYS A 205 -16.56 -25.39 -1.88
C LYS A 205 -15.86 -26.68 -2.29
N THR A 206 -16.62 -27.62 -2.85
CA THR A 206 -16.05 -28.75 -3.61
C THR A 206 -15.66 -28.27 -5.00
N GLU A 207 -14.47 -28.65 -5.48
CA GLU A 207 -14.08 -28.49 -6.88
C GLU A 207 -14.20 -29.81 -7.65
N ASP A 208 -14.17 -29.73 -8.98
CA ASP A 208 -14.44 -30.86 -9.88
C ASP A 208 -13.49 -32.06 -9.66
N ASP A 209 -12.28 -31.79 -9.14
CA ASP A 209 -11.29 -32.78 -8.71
C ASP A 209 -11.69 -33.56 -7.42
N GLY A 210 -12.88 -33.32 -6.87
CA GLY A 210 -13.37 -33.88 -5.60
C GLY A 210 -12.76 -33.24 -4.34
N ILE A 211 -11.84 -32.28 -4.50
CA ILE A 211 -11.16 -31.61 -3.39
C ILE A 211 -12.11 -30.60 -2.74
N VAL A 212 -12.40 -30.80 -1.45
CA VAL A 212 -13.13 -29.83 -0.63
C VAL A 212 -12.17 -28.74 -0.13
N LYS A 213 -12.49 -27.49 -0.46
CA LYS A 213 -11.85 -26.29 0.06
C LYS A 213 -12.77 -25.58 1.06
N ALA A 214 -12.18 -24.92 2.04
CA ALA A 214 -12.88 -24.02 2.95
C ALA A 214 -12.25 -22.61 2.89
N ARG A 215 -12.97 -21.60 3.38
CA ARG A 215 -12.41 -20.26 3.57
C ARG A 215 -11.55 -20.20 4.84
N VAL A 216 -10.46 -19.43 4.78
CA VAL A 216 -9.68 -19.07 5.97
C VAL A 216 -10.45 -18.07 6.83
N LYS A 217 -10.39 -18.21 8.17
CA LYS A 217 -10.92 -17.26 9.14
C LYS A 217 -10.15 -15.94 9.08
N VAL A 218 -10.84 -14.80 9.12
CA VAL A 218 -10.24 -13.47 9.01
C VAL A 218 -10.82 -12.54 10.06
N GLN A 219 -9.98 -11.70 10.65
CA GLN A 219 -10.37 -10.61 11.55
C GLN A 219 -10.27 -9.29 10.79
N VAL A 220 -11.28 -8.43 10.89
CA VAL A 220 -11.25 -7.07 10.32
C VAL A 220 -11.53 -6.05 11.41
N TRP A 221 -10.52 -5.25 11.71
CA TRP A 221 -10.50 -4.20 12.73
C TRP A 221 -10.89 -2.86 12.10
N TRP A 222 -11.87 -2.16 12.66
CA TRP A 222 -12.41 -0.89 12.15
C TRP A 222 -12.13 0.28 13.08
N VAL A 223 -11.96 1.49 12.52
CA VAL A 223 -11.84 2.75 13.29
C VAL A 223 -13.20 3.40 13.57
N ASP A 224 -14.16 3.30 12.64
CA ASP A 224 -15.58 3.60 12.87
C ASP A 224 -16.39 2.37 12.44
N ASP A 225 -17.18 1.80 13.36
CA ASP A 225 -18.07 0.67 13.08
C ASP A 225 -19.03 0.91 11.92
N LYS A 226 -19.37 2.18 11.62
CA LYS A 226 -20.25 2.54 10.51
C LYS A 226 -19.64 2.19 9.15
N ASP A 227 -18.31 2.16 9.03
CA ASP A 227 -17.66 1.84 7.76
C ASP A 227 -18.02 0.42 7.28
N ARG A 228 -18.18 -0.55 8.19
CA ARG A 228 -18.53 -1.94 7.83
C ARG A 228 -19.86 -2.04 7.06
N ASN A 229 -20.74 -1.05 7.20
CA ASN A 229 -22.07 -1.03 6.59
C ASN A 229 -22.04 -0.59 5.10
N PHE A 230 -20.89 -0.18 4.55
CA PHE A 230 -20.76 0.10 3.11
C PHE A 230 -20.71 -1.17 2.22
N ALA A 231 -20.54 -2.35 2.82
CA ALA A 231 -20.73 -3.62 2.14
C ALA A 231 -22.13 -4.19 2.44
N SER A 232 -22.89 -4.56 1.40
CA SER A 232 -24.28 -5.04 1.53
C SER A 232 -24.42 -6.34 2.32
N SER A 233 -23.38 -7.16 2.36
CA SER A 233 -23.29 -8.40 3.14
C SER A 233 -21.84 -8.79 3.35
N TRP A 234 -21.55 -9.41 4.50
CA TRP A 234 -20.23 -9.96 4.83
C TRP A 234 -20.25 -11.49 4.74
N PRO A 235 -19.16 -12.13 4.30
CA PRO A 235 -19.06 -13.59 4.26
C PRO A 235 -18.79 -14.13 5.67
N PRO A 236 -19.35 -15.30 6.06
CA PRO A 236 -19.35 -15.74 7.46
C PRO A 236 -17.96 -16.03 8.05
N ASN A 237 -16.93 -16.27 7.23
CA ASN A 237 -15.55 -16.45 7.70
C ASN A 237 -14.87 -15.16 8.20
N VAL A 238 -15.56 -14.02 8.16
CA VAL A 238 -15.04 -12.71 8.60
C VAL A 238 -15.64 -12.32 9.94
N THR A 239 -14.76 -12.07 10.91
CA THR A 239 -15.10 -11.50 12.22
C THR A 239 -14.73 -10.02 12.24
N HIS A 240 -15.49 -9.22 13.00
CA HIS A 240 -15.33 -7.76 13.07
C HIS A 240 -15.04 -7.32 14.51
N TYR A 241 -14.08 -6.42 14.63
CA TYR A 241 -13.64 -5.80 15.89
C TYR A 241 -13.39 -4.32 15.66
N ARG A 242 -13.25 -3.56 16.73
CA ARG A 242 -12.94 -2.13 16.71
C ARG A 242 -11.54 -1.88 17.26
N PHE A 243 -10.81 -0.92 16.69
CA PHE A 243 -9.44 -0.61 17.14
C PHE A 243 -9.37 -0.17 18.62
N ASP A 244 -10.43 0.45 19.14
CA ASP A 244 -10.51 0.89 20.54
C ASP A 244 -10.57 -0.32 21.51
N GLU A 245 -11.07 -1.48 21.06
CA GLU A 245 -11.19 -2.70 21.89
C GLU A 245 -9.82 -3.37 22.10
N ALA A 246 -8.95 -3.35 21.10
CA ALA A 246 -7.58 -3.89 21.19
C ALA A 246 -6.75 -3.21 22.30
N ALA A 247 -6.98 -1.92 22.55
CA ALA A 247 -6.29 -1.16 23.59
C ALA A 247 -6.79 -1.49 25.01
N ILE A 248 -7.88 -2.23 25.15
CA ILE A 248 -8.45 -2.69 26.42
C ILE A 248 -7.91 -4.08 26.76
N GLU A 249 -7.78 -4.97 25.79
CA GLU A 249 -7.17 -6.30 25.98
C GLU A 249 -5.70 -6.19 26.43
N GLU A 250 -4.91 -5.26 25.88
CA GLU A 250 -3.52 -4.99 26.35
C GLU A 250 -3.42 -4.39 27.78
N MET A 251 -4.53 -4.03 28.43
CA MET A 251 -4.57 -3.50 29.80
C MET A 251 -5.51 -4.28 30.74
N THR A 252 -5.67 -5.59 30.54
CA THR A 252 -6.44 -6.45 31.47
C THR A 252 -5.61 -7.58 32.10
N SER A 253 -5.31 -7.40 33.39
CA SER A 253 -5.26 -8.45 34.43
C SER A 253 -4.19 -9.58 34.42
N GLU A 254 -3.07 -9.48 33.69
CA GLU A 254 -1.90 -10.35 33.96
C GLU A 254 -0.57 -9.59 34.22
N ASN A 255 -0.44 -8.32 33.81
CA ASN A 255 0.86 -7.63 33.81
C ASN A 255 1.10 -6.62 34.95
N GLU A 256 0.07 -6.26 35.74
CA GLU A 256 0.20 -5.28 36.84
C GLU A 256 0.87 -5.84 38.11
N GLU A 257 0.97 -7.17 38.26
CA GLU A 257 1.59 -7.80 39.42
C GLU A 257 3.11 -7.94 39.26
N ASN A 258 3.60 -8.33 38.07
CA ASN A 258 5.03 -8.39 37.75
C ASN A 258 5.73 -7.02 37.92
N ILE A 259 5.10 -5.93 37.46
CA ILE A 259 5.67 -4.57 37.52
C ILE A 259 5.87 -4.08 38.97
N LYS A 260 5.18 -4.68 39.96
CA LYS A 260 5.34 -4.34 41.37
C LYS A 260 6.45 -5.12 42.06
N GLN A 261 6.72 -6.37 41.65
CA GLN A 261 7.72 -7.22 42.29
C GLN A 261 9.16 -6.82 41.91
N GLU A 262 9.43 -6.50 40.64
CA GLU A 262 10.76 -6.04 40.19
C GLU A 262 11.15 -4.64 40.73
N GLY A 263 10.21 -3.89 41.30
CA GLY A 263 10.43 -2.52 41.78
C GLY A 263 10.98 -2.39 43.20
N GLU A 264 10.93 -3.45 44.01
CA GLU A 264 11.21 -3.41 45.45
C GLU A 264 12.59 -4.02 45.83
N GLU A 265 13.15 -4.90 44.99
CA GLU A 265 14.33 -5.73 45.33
C GLU A 265 15.70 -5.03 45.09
N VAL A 266 15.73 -3.82 44.51
CA VAL A 266 16.99 -3.15 44.07
C VAL A 266 17.39 -1.99 45.00
N LYS A 267 17.19 -2.12 46.32
CA LYS A 267 17.46 -1.04 47.31
C LYS A 267 18.06 -1.48 48.66
N GLU A 268 18.99 -2.43 48.71
CA GLU A 268 19.84 -2.56 49.90
C GLU A 268 21.26 -3.09 49.62
N GLY A 269 22.28 -2.29 50.00
CA GLY A 269 23.71 -2.65 49.99
C GLY A 269 24.48 -2.43 48.67
N GLN A 270 25.73 -1.94 48.65
CA GLN A 270 26.58 -1.39 49.72
C GLN A 270 27.53 -0.31 49.13
N ASP A 271 27.96 0.66 49.95
CA ASP A 271 28.92 1.73 49.59
C ASP A 271 30.31 1.55 50.27
N GLN A 272 31.30 2.34 49.80
CA GLN A 272 32.60 2.71 50.43
C GLN A 272 33.75 1.66 50.38
N GLU A 273 35.04 2.00 50.24
CA GLU A 273 35.83 3.27 50.16
C GLU A 273 36.91 3.14 49.01
N GLY A 274 37.81 4.06 48.61
CA GLY A 274 38.30 5.39 49.08
C GLY A 274 39.00 6.17 47.92
N VAL A 275 39.55 7.41 48.02
CA VAL A 275 40.64 7.97 48.88
C VAL A 275 42.04 7.48 48.46
N GLU A 276 43.05 8.29 48.08
CA GLU A 276 43.22 9.76 47.85
C GLU A 276 44.43 10.02 46.90
N LYS A 277 44.44 11.15 46.14
CA LYS A 277 45.52 12.21 46.06
C LYS A 277 45.55 12.98 44.71
N LYS A 278 46.24 14.13 44.61
CA LYS A 278 45.84 15.52 44.99
C LYS A 278 46.90 16.55 44.49
N ALA A 279 46.47 17.79 44.16
CA ALA A 279 47.31 19.01 43.91
C ALA A 279 48.13 19.02 42.58
N THR A 280 48.60 20.14 41.98
CA THR A 280 48.58 21.60 42.31
C THR A 280 48.74 22.49 41.05
N ASP A 281 48.63 23.82 41.24
CA ASP A 281 48.88 25.06 40.44
C ASP A 281 50.01 25.05 39.33
N SER A 282 50.24 26.07 38.46
CA SER A 282 50.05 27.54 38.58
C SER A 282 50.10 28.38 37.27
N GLU A 283 49.29 29.45 37.21
CA GLU A 283 49.53 30.83 36.66
C GLU A 283 49.87 31.10 35.16
N ALA A 284 49.89 32.39 34.77
CA ALA A 284 49.87 32.96 33.39
C ALA A 284 51.14 33.85 33.10
N PRO A 285 51.22 34.90 32.21
CA PRO A 285 50.30 35.59 31.27
C PRO A 285 50.79 35.54 29.78
N GLY A 286 50.25 36.24 28.76
CA GLY A 286 49.01 37.03 28.61
C GLY A 286 49.20 38.39 27.91
N GLU A 287 48.49 38.69 26.80
CA GLU A 287 48.39 40.05 26.20
C GLU A 287 47.08 40.27 25.38
N LYS A 288 46.76 41.53 25.00
CA LYS A 288 45.43 42.06 24.59
C LYS A 288 45.58 43.49 23.98
N PRO A 289 44.53 44.23 23.52
CA PRO A 289 43.22 43.91 22.90
C PRO A 289 42.86 44.89 21.71
N ALA A 290 41.54 45.17 21.54
CA ALA A 290 40.87 46.26 20.77
C ALA A 290 40.45 45.94 19.31
N SER A 291 39.30 46.39 18.77
CA SER A 291 38.16 47.20 19.28
C SER A 291 36.82 46.61 18.75
N GLN A 292 35.65 46.70 19.42
CA GLN A 292 34.60 47.75 19.33
C GLN A 292 34.32 48.27 17.88
N GLN A 293 33.08 48.57 17.44
CA GLN A 293 31.83 48.87 18.18
C GLN A 293 30.55 48.59 17.35
N GLU A 294 29.37 48.67 17.96
CA GLU A 294 28.05 48.61 17.30
C GLU A 294 27.55 49.97 16.76
N THR A 295 26.62 49.97 15.79
CA THR A 295 25.45 50.89 15.66
C THR A 295 24.63 50.45 14.43
N SER A 296 23.32 50.13 14.51
CA SER A 296 22.11 50.93 14.80
C SER A 296 21.40 51.50 13.55
N GLN A 297 20.07 51.62 13.63
CA GLN A 297 19.16 51.85 12.50
C GLN A 297 18.81 53.34 12.27
N LYS A 298 18.63 53.73 10.99
CA LYS A 298 17.58 54.65 10.47
C LYS A 298 17.56 54.49 8.93
N LYS A 299 16.45 54.42 8.18
CA LYS A 299 15.16 55.15 8.11
C LYS A 299 15.21 56.50 7.39
N ASP A 300 14.27 56.64 6.46
CA ASP A 300 13.67 57.86 5.90
C ASP A 300 14.56 58.82 5.09
N THR A 301 14.62 58.62 3.76
CA THR A 301 14.19 59.59 2.72
C THR A 301 13.90 58.82 1.41
#